data_AF-A0A932GC80-F1
#
_entry.id   AF-A0A932GC80-F1
#
_cell.length_a   1.000
_cell.length_b   1.000
_cell.length_c   1.000
_cell.angle_alpha   90.00
_cell.angle_beta   90.00
_cell.angle_gamma   90.00
#
_symmetry.space_group_name_H-M   'P 1'
#
loop_
_entity.id
_entity.type
_entity.pdbx_description
1 polymer ?
#
loop_
_entity_poly.entity_id
_entity_poly.type
_entity_poly.pdbx_seq_one_letter_code
_entity_poly.pdbx_strand_id
1 'polypeptide(L)'
;FAGQTYTSIGATSNGYAVVGGGTGSDVDYINQTFPDTARPNNVLAPWWTDLNLSDSDGGGDLRAAVLCDGPTCWLVLDWEAAKEYSSSKTDSFQIWIGLNGVEDISFTYGPLGGDGDGGFLTVGAETLNGNEGDNYYVDGTGTLPVANTTELVATGVAGTPSVHTITYSAKGVSRGNFTNTVVTTSDAFEGTYIVNFNGKVR
;
A
#
# COMPACT_ATOMS: atom_id res chain seq x y z
N PHE A 1 7.47 4.26 3.12
CA PHE A 1 6.06 4.63 3.35
C PHE A 1 5.75 4.43 4.83
N ALA A 2 5.19 5.43 5.50
CA ALA A 2 4.82 5.38 6.92
C ALA A 2 5.95 4.88 7.86
N GLY A 3 7.19 5.35 7.61
CA GLY A 3 8.36 4.95 8.39
C GLY A 3 8.91 3.54 8.13
N GLN A 4 8.34 2.81 7.16
CA GLN A 4 8.82 1.47 6.75
C GLN A 4 9.42 1.49 5.35
N THR A 5 10.41 0.62 5.12
CA THR A 5 11.06 0.39 3.81
C THR A 5 10.48 -0.86 3.17
N TYR A 6 10.15 -0.77 1.88
CA TYR A 6 9.58 -1.87 1.10
C TYR A 6 10.38 -2.10 -0.17
N THR A 7 10.40 -3.35 -0.64
CA THR A 7 11.13 -3.77 -1.86
C THR A 7 10.19 -4.20 -2.99
N SER A 8 8.88 -4.14 -2.76
CA SER A 8 7.83 -4.57 -3.68
C SER A 8 6.63 -3.63 -3.58
N ILE A 9 5.86 -3.57 -4.65
CA ILE A 9 4.58 -2.88 -4.73
C ILE A 9 3.65 -3.69 -5.64
N GLY A 10 2.38 -3.78 -5.27
CA GLY A 10 1.33 -4.30 -6.15
C GLY A 10 0.53 -3.14 -6.70
N ALA A 11 0.22 -3.14 -7.99
CA ALA A 11 -0.68 -2.15 -8.60
C ALA A 11 -1.95 -2.88 -9.07
N THR A 12 -3.11 -2.28 -8.84
CA THR A 12 -4.41 -2.84 -9.24
C THR A 12 -4.92 -2.11 -10.48
N SER A 13 -5.77 -2.79 -11.28
CA SER A 13 -6.47 -2.10 -12.37
C SER A 13 -7.38 -0.98 -11.86
N ASN A 14 -7.92 -1.14 -10.65
CA ASN A 14 -8.88 -0.25 -9.98
C ASN A 14 -8.23 1.02 -9.37
N GLY A 15 -7.07 1.43 -9.85
CA GLY A 15 -6.52 2.77 -9.59
C GLY A 15 -5.85 2.99 -8.24
N TYR A 16 -5.37 1.91 -7.60
CA TYR A 16 -4.55 1.99 -6.39
C TYR A 16 -3.39 1.01 -6.38
N ALA A 17 -2.47 1.24 -5.44
CA ALA A 17 -1.32 0.39 -5.20
C ALA A 17 -1.22 -0.04 -3.74
N VAL A 18 -0.76 -1.27 -3.52
CA VAL A 18 -0.49 -1.86 -2.21
C VAL A 18 1.01 -1.91 -2.00
N VAL A 19 1.49 -1.07 -1.08
CA VAL A 19 2.92 -0.97 -0.76
C VAL A 19 3.36 -2.24 -0.03
N GLY A 20 4.54 -2.77 -0.36
CA GLY A 20 4.99 -4.09 0.12
C GLY A 20 4.54 -5.26 -0.75
N GLY A 21 3.70 -5.01 -1.77
CA GLY A 21 3.12 -6.05 -2.60
C GLY A 21 1.73 -6.46 -2.11
N GLY A 22 0.95 -7.02 -3.02
CA GLY A 22 -0.42 -7.47 -2.74
C GLY A 22 -0.67 -8.87 -3.29
N THR A 23 -1.80 -9.43 -2.90
CA THR A 23 -2.33 -10.71 -3.38
C THR A 23 -3.67 -10.48 -4.08
N GLY A 24 -4.27 -11.52 -4.67
CA GLY A 24 -5.64 -11.41 -5.20
C GLY A 24 -6.67 -11.00 -4.15
N SER A 25 -6.40 -11.24 -2.86
CA SER A 25 -7.26 -10.80 -1.75
C SER A 25 -7.13 -9.31 -1.42
N ASP A 26 -6.24 -8.59 -2.11
CA ASP A 26 -6.08 -7.14 -2.03
C ASP A 26 -6.66 -6.44 -3.27
N VAL A 27 -7.34 -7.18 -4.15
CA VAL A 27 -7.95 -6.64 -5.35
C VAL A 27 -9.45 -6.52 -5.12
N ASP A 28 -9.88 -5.29 -4.87
CA ASP A 28 -11.27 -4.89 -4.75
C ASP A 28 -11.58 -3.68 -5.66
N TYR A 29 -12.77 -3.67 -6.26
CA TYR A 29 -13.30 -2.57 -7.06
C TYR A 29 -14.15 -1.61 -6.21
N ILE A 30 -14.63 -2.08 -5.06
CA ILE A 30 -15.31 -1.26 -4.08
C ILE A 30 -14.24 -0.47 -3.33
N ASN A 31 -14.29 0.85 -3.44
CA ASN A 31 -13.36 1.74 -2.75
C ASN A 31 -13.67 1.80 -1.23
N GLN A 32 -12.68 2.23 -0.46
CA GLN A 32 -12.77 2.33 1.00
C GLN A 32 -12.61 3.76 1.48
N THR A 33 -13.21 4.10 2.61
CA THR A 33 -12.90 5.34 3.32
C THR A 33 -11.76 5.08 4.30
N PHE A 34 -10.65 5.79 4.18
CA PHE A 34 -9.53 5.62 5.10
C PHE A 34 -9.72 6.38 6.42
N PRO A 35 -9.15 5.89 7.54
CA PRO A 35 -8.53 4.57 7.70
C PRO A 35 -9.57 3.44 7.79
N ASP A 36 -9.27 2.27 7.20
CA ASP A 36 -10.09 1.06 7.35
C ASP A 36 -9.21 -0.16 7.63
N THR A 37 -9.48 -0.92 8.68
CA THR A 37 -8.70 -2.14 9.00
C THR A 37 -8.99 -3.31 8.04
N ALA A 38 -10.06 -3.24 7.26
CA ALA A 38 -10.42 -4.26 6.28
C ALA A 38 -9.48 -4.19 5.07
N ARG A 39 -9.00 -5.34 4.58
CA ARG A 39 -8.09 -5.39 3.43
C ARG A 39 -8.78 -4.86 2.15
N PRO A 40 -8.02 -4.25 1.22
CA PRO A 40 -6.57 -4.04 1.24
C PRO A 40 -6.11 -2.99 2.27
N ASN A 41 -4.88 -3.13 2.77
CA ASN A 41 -4.22 -2.14 3.65
C ASN A 41 -2.85 -1.78 3.07
N ASN A 42 -2.18 -0.77 3.63
CA ASN A 42 -0.92 -0.23 3.09
C ASN A 42 -1.12 0.40 1.69
N VAL A 43 -2.25 1.07 1.50
CA VAL A 43 -2.75 1.50 0.21
C VAL A 43 -2.29 2.93 -0.12
N LEU A 44 -1.89 3.12 -1.38
CA LEU A 44 -1.79 4.41 -2.06
C LEU A 44 -2.89 4.45 -3.13
N ALA A 45 -3.92 5.26 -2.92
CA ALA A 45 -5.08 5.37 -3.80
C ALA A 45 -5.11 6.75 -4.46
N PRO A 46 -4.40 6.98 -5.59
CA PRO A 46 -4.55 8.23 -6.34
C PRO A 46 -5.95 8.35 -6.94
N TRP A 47 -6.59 7.23 -7.29
CA TRP A 47 -7.91 7.20 -7.94
C TRP A 47 -8.59 5.82 -7.81
N TRP A 48 -8.88 5.38 -6.59
CA TRP A 48 -9.49 4.07 -6.38
C TRP A 48 -10.99 4.11 -6.72
N THR A 49 -11.35 3.47 -7.82
CA THR A 49 -12.73 3.27 -8.29
C THR A 49 -12.82 1.98 -9.13
N ASP A 50 -14.01 1.63 -9.61
CA ASP A 50 -14.20 0.46 -10.49
C ASP A 50 -13.73 0.78 -11.92
N LEU A 51 -12.56 0.24 -12.29
CA LEU A 51 -11.93 0.46 -13.59
C LEU A 51 -11.80 -0.86 -14.36
N ASN A 52 -12.06 -0.79 -15.66
CA ASN A 52 -11.91 -1.92 -16.57
C ASN A 52 -10.84 -1.64 -17.64
N LEU A 53 -9.69 -2.27 -17.49
CA LEU A 53 -8.57 -2.22 -18.44
C LEU A 53 -8.54 -3.43 -19.40
N SER A 54 -9.61 -4.23 -19.49
CA SER A 54 -9.63 -5.39 -20.39
C SER A 54 -9.58 -4.99 -21.86
N ASP A 55 -8.96 -5.82 -22.70
CA ASP A 55 -8.91 -5.61 -24.16
C ASP A 55 -10.29 -5.77 -24.86
N SER A 56 -11.25 -6.44 -24.22
CA SER A 56 -12.52 -6.80 -24.86
C SER A 56 -13.63 -5.76 -24.67
N ASP A 57 -13.70 -5.18 -23.48
CA ASP A 57 -14.77 -4.26 -23.08
C ASP A 57 -14.28 -3.11 -22.17
N GLY A 58 -13.01 -3.13 -21.78
CA GLY A 58 -12.34 -2.07 -21.05
C GLY A 58 -11.67 -1.04 -21.96
N GLY A 59 -10.67 -0.36 -21.41
CA GLY A 59 -9.78 0.54 -22.14
C GLY A 59 -8.77 1.21 -21.23
N GLY A 60 -7.64 1.60 -21.83
CA GLY A 60 -6.50 2.21 -21.13
C GLY A 60 -5.37 1.23 -20.88
N ASP A 61 -4.31 1.73 -20.26
CA ASP A 61 -3.11 0.96 -19.91
C ASP A 61 -2.75 1.17 -18.43
N LEU A 62 -2.25 0.12 -17.79
CA LEU A 62 -1.49 0.22 -16.54
C LEU A 62 -0.03 -0.09 -16.84
N ARG A 63 0.86 0.87 -16.57
CA ARG A 63 2.29 0.80 -16.86
C ARG A 63 3.10 1.03 -15.59
N ALA A 64 4.29 0.45 -15.55
CA ALA A 64 5.27 0.69 -14.50
C ALA A 64 6.62 0.97 -15.14
N ALA A 65 7.30 2.02 -14.69
CA ALA A 65 8.63 2.39 -15.17
C ALA A 65 9.50 2.91 -14.02
N VAL A 66 10.82 2.75 -14.17
CA VAL A 66 11.79 3.47 -13.35
C VAL A 66 12.39 4.58 -14.20
N LEU A 67 12.20 5.83 -13.77
CA LEU A 67 12.72 7.01 -14.44
C LEU A 67 13.80 7.63 -13.57
N CYS A 68 14.95 7.97 -14.16
CA CYS A 68 16.05 8.58 -13.41
C CYS A 68 16.46 9.92 -14.04
N ASP A 69 16.70 10.91 -13.19
CA ASP A 69 17.38 12.16 -13.52
C ASP A 69 18.64 12.28 -12.65
N GLY A 70 19.80 12.02 -13.25
CA GLY A 70 21.06 11.91 -12.53
C GLY A 70 21.02 10.80 -11.47
N PRO A 71 21.34 11.10 -10.18
CA PRO A 71 21.34 10.12 -9.10
C PRO A 71 19.94 9.83 -8.54
N THR A 72 18.94 10.62 -8.92
CA THR A 72 17.57 10.48 -8.39
C THR A 72 16.76 9.62 -9.34
N CYS A 73 16.11 8.59 -8.81
CA CYS A 73 15.23 7.72 -9.58
C CYS A 73 13.86 7.65 -8.91
N TRP A 74 12.82 7.47 -9.70
CA TRP A 74 11.45 7.27 -9.27
C TRP A 74 10.90 6.00 -9.89
N LEU A 75 10.19 5.21 -9.09
CA LEU A 75 9.23 4.25 -9.61
C LEU A 75 7.94 5.01 -9.93
N VAL A 76 7.48 4.89 -11.17
CA VAL A 76 6.24 5.50 -11.65
C VAL A 76 5.25 4.40 -11.99
N LEU A 77 4.08 4.45 -11.38
CA LEU A 77 2.91 3.66 -11.76
C LEU A 77 1.97 4.60 -12.52
N ASP A 78 1.58 4.22 -13.73
CA ASP A 78 0.86 5.06 -14.69
C ASP A 78 -0.40 4.35 -15.15
N TRP A 79 -1.56 4.92 -14.81
CA TRP A 79 -2.84 4.56 -15.40
C TRP A 79 -3.11 5.58 -16.50
N GLU A 80 -3.03 5.15 -17.75
CA GLU A 80 -3.24 5.99 -18.93
C GLU A 80 -4.60 5.66 -19.53
N ALA A 81 -5.48 6.67 -19.61
CA ALA A 81 -6.84 6.53 -20.13
C ALA A 81 -7.62 5.32 -19.56
N ALA A 82 -7.45 5.03 -18.27
CA ALA A 82 -8.11 3.92 -17.60
C ALA A 82 -9.62 4.14 -17.58
N LYS A 83 -10.36 3.22 -18.18
CA LYS A 83 -11.80 3.35 -18.40
C LYS A 83 -12.59 2.95 -17.16
N GLU A 84 -13.57 3.76 -16.78
CA GLU A 84 -14.59 3.40 -15.78
C GLU A 84 -15.39 2.17 -16.23
N TYR A 85 -15.70 1.24 -15.32
CA TYR A 85 -16.38 -0.01 -15.66
C TYR A 85 -17.78 0.22 -16.28
N SER A 86 -18.58 1.12 -15.70
CA SER A 86 -19.97 1.33 -16.07
C SER A 86 -20.19 2.43 -17.10
N SER A 87 -19.11 3.09 -17.57
CA SER A 87 -19.20 4.26 -18.44
C SER A 87 -18.12 4.26 -19.53
N SER A 88 -18.11 5.29 -20.39
CA SER A 88 -17.05 5.49 -21.40
C SER A 88 -16.04 6.56 -20.99
N LYS A 89 -16.14 7.08 -19.75
CA LYS A 89 -15.18 8.02 -19.20
C LYS A 89 -13.87 7.30 -18.94
N THR A 90 -12.79 8.07 -19.02
CA THR A 90 -11.43 7.58 -18.81
C THR A 90 -10.69 8.56 -17.93
N ASP A 91 -9.88 8.03 -17.03
CA ASP A 91 -9.06 8.81 -16.11
C ASP A 91 -7.58 8.46 -16.31
N SER A 92 -6.72 9.47 -16.25
CA SER A 92 -5.27 9.29 -16.32
C SER A 92 -4.61 9.89 -15.09
N PHE A 93 -3.83 9.10 -14.39
CA PHE A 93 -3.21 9.46 -13.12
C PHE A 93 -2.00 8.58 -12.83
N GLN A 94 -1.12 9.07 -11.97
CA GLN A 94 0.14 8.41 -11.68
C GLN A 94 0.47 8.44 -10.19
N ILE A 95 1.27 7.46 -9.76
CA ILE A 95 1.99 7.48 -8.48
C ILE A 95 3.48 7.57 -8.79
N TRP A 96 4.14 8.58 -8.25
CA TRP A 96 5.59 8.76 -8.30
C TRP A 96 6.17 8.42 -6.94
N ILE A 97 7.11 7.47 -6.88
CA ILE A 97 7.76 7.03 -5.64
C ILE A 97 9.27 7.21 -5.78
N GLY A 98 9.84 8.14 -5.04
CA GLY A 98 11.28 8.35 -4.96
C GLY A 98 12.02 7.13 -4.43
N LEU A 99 13.07 6.72 -5.14
CA LEU A 99 13.97 5.63 -4.75
C LEU A 99 15.25 6.17 -4.08
N ASN A 100 15.10 7.25 -3.33
CA ASN A 100 16.17 8.06 -2.74
C ASN A 100 16.38 7.81 -1.24
N GLY A 101 15.67 6.83 -0.66
CA GLY A 101 15.80 6.44 0.75
C GLY A 101 15.04 7.33 1.73
N VAL A 102 14.24 8.28 1.24
CA VAL A 102 13.28 9.05 2.05
C VAL A 102 11.85 8.74 1.57
N GLU A 103 10.85 9.15 2.35
CA GLU A 103 9.48 9.13 1.88
C GLU A 103 9.26 10.30 0.90
N ASP A 104 9.06 9.96 -0.36
CA ASP A 104 8.88 10.87 -1.48
C ASP A 104 7.83 10.23 -2.39
N ILE A 105 6.56 10.54 -2.13
CA ILE A 105 5.42 9.94 -2.84
C ILE A 105 4.50 11.07 -3.29
N SER A 106 4.26 11.14 -4.60
CA SER A 106 3.32 12.10 -5.20
C SER A 106 2.28 11.41 -6.06
N PHE A 107 1.05 11.94 -6.04
CA PHE A 107 0.00 11.64 -7.01
C PHE A 107 -0.13 12.80 -7.98
N THR A 108 -0.15 12.49 -9.28
CA THR A 108 -0.31 13.49 -10.35
C THR A 108 -1.45 13.07 -11.27
N TYR A 109 -2.18 14.06 -11.77
CA TYR A 109 -3.42 13.83 -12.52
C TYR A 109 -3.33 14.41 -13.93
N GLY A 110 -3.55 13.56 -14.93
CA GLY A 110 -3.75 13.95 -16.33
C GLY A 110 -5.22 14.30 -16.59
N PRO A 111 -5.76 13.98 -17.78
CA PRO A 111 -7.20 14.07 -18.03
C PRO A 111 -8.02 13.20 -17.08
N LEU A 112 -9.11 13.77 -16.56
CA LEU A 112 -10.07 13.07 -15.70
C LEU A 112 -11.48 13.21 -16.28
N GLY A 113 -12.24 12.12 -16.27
CA GLY A 113 -13.58 11.99 -16.84
C GLY A 113 -14.72 12.27 -15.85
N GLY A 114 -14.42 12.38 -14.55
CA GLY A 114 -15.42 12.64 -13.53
C GLY A 114 -14.90 12.43 -12.11
N ASP A 115 -15.74 11.82 -11.29
CA ASP A 115 -15.55 11.56 -9.86
C ASP A 115 -15.58 10.06 -9.54
N GLY A 116 -15.13 9.23 -10.49
CA GLY A 116 -15.14 7.77 -10.41
C GLY A 116 -16.40 7.12 -10.94
N ASP A 117 -16.35 5.80 -11.12
CA ASP A 117 -17.48 5.01 -11.62
C ASP A 117 -18.67 5.11 -10.64
N GLY A 118 -19.81 5.58 -11.16
CA GLY A 118 -21.00 5.83 -10.33
C GLY A 118 -20.85 6.93 -9.27
N GLY A 119 -19.76 7.70 -9.27
CA GLY A 119 -19.43 8.68 -8.24
C GLY A 119 -18.78 8.09 -6.98
N PHE A 120 -18.35 6.82 -7.05
CA PHE A 120 -17.61 6.14 -5.99
C PHE A 120 -16.12 6.23 -6.26
N LEU A 121 -15.38 6.90 -5.38
CA LEU A 121 -13.97 7.19 -5.59
C LEU A 121 -13.30 7.48 -4.26
N THR A 122 -12.14 6.86 -4.05
CA THR A 122 -11.21 7.22 -2.97
C THR A 122 -9.92 7.80 -3.54
N VAL A 123 -9.56 8.98 -3.05
CA VAL A 123 -8.26 9.61 -3.23
C VAL A 123 -7.62 9.79 -1.86
N GLY A 124 -6.57 9.03 -1.56
CA GLY A 124 -5.99 9.00 -0.24
C GLY A 124 -4.86 7.99 -0.08
N ALA A 125 -4.44 7.79 1.16
CA ALA A 125 -3.47 6.77 1.52
C ALA A 125 -3.71 6.27 2.94
N GLU A 126 -3.36 5.01 3.19
CA GLU A 126 -3.41 4.41 4.52
C GLU A 126 -2.24 3.46 4.78
N THR A 127 -1.97 3.22 6.05
CA THR A 127 -0.85 2.42 6.53
C THR A 127 -1.14 0.92 6.55
N LEU A 128 -0.10 0.12 6.82
CA LEU A 128 -0.13 -1.34 6.81
C LEU A 128 -1.26 -2.00 7.63
N ASN A 129 -1.67 -1.38 8.73
CA ASN A 129 -2.68 -1.95 9.62
C ASN A 129 -4.08 -1.36 9.38
N GLY A 130 -4.23 -0.40 8.46
CA GLY A 130 -5.51 0.26 8.22
C GLY A 130 -6.02 1.08 9.41
N ASN A 131 -5.13 1.47 10.33
CA ASN A 131 -5.46 2.21 11.54
C ASN A 131 -5.07 3.70 11.46
N GLU A 132 -4.28 4.06 10.46
CA GLU A 132 -3.85 5.42 10.15
C GLU A 132 -3.96 5.60 8.64
N GLY A 133 -4.60 6.69 8.21
CA GLY A 133 -4.84 7.02 6.81
C GLY A 133 -5.65 8.31 6.70
N ASP A 134 -5.66 8.89 5.51
CA ASP A 134 -6.38 10.13 5.22
C ASP A 134 -6.98 10.11 3.81
N ASN A 135 -8.07 10.85 3.62
CA ASN A 135 -8.75 10.99 2.34
C ASN A 135 -8.69 12.46 1.91
N TYR A 136 -8.11 12.71 0.75
CA TYR A 136 -8.26 13.98 0.06
C TYR A 136 -9.66 14.13 -0.55
N TYR A 137 -10.19 13.02 -1.06
CA TYR A 137 -11.56 12.90 -1.56
C TYR A 137 -12.08 11.48 -1.30
N VAL A 138 -13.34 11.37 -0.88
CA VAL A 138 -14.06 10.09 -0.81
C VAL A 138 -15.56 10.31 -1.05
N ASP A 139 -16.12 9.64 -2.06
CA ASP A 139 -17.56 9.55 -2.34
C ASP A 139 -18.33 10.88 -2.21
N GLY A 140 -17.83 11.94 -2.87
CA GLY A 140 -18.45 13.27 -2.87
C GLY A 140 -18.01 14.19 -1.73
N THR A 141 -17.17 13.71 -0.80
CA THR A 141 -16.65 14.47 0.32
C THR A 141 -15.16 14.80 0.11
N GLY A 142 -14.76 16.03 0.40
CA GLY A 142 -13.38 16.49 0.23
C GLY A 142 -13.20 17.33 -1.04
N THR A 143 -11.99 17.33 -1.60
CA THR A 143 -11.69 18.10 -2.81
C THR A 143 -11.39 17.14 -3.95
N LEU A 144 -12.20 17.14 -5.00
CA LEU A 144 -11.92 16.31 -6.17
C LEU A 144 -10.64 16.80 -6.87
N PRO A 145 -9.69 15.91 -7.21
CA PRO A 145 -8.54 16.29 -8.03
C PRO A 145 -8.96 16.95 -9.35
N VAL A 146 -8.27 18.04 -9.69
CA VAL A 146 -8.47 18.78 -10.93
C VAL A 146 -7.43 18.35 -11.95
N ALA A 147 -7.91 17.90 -13.11
CA ALA A 147 -7.10 17.44 -14.23
C ALA A 147 -5.96 18.41 -14.57
N ASN A 148 -4.76 17.87 -14.79
CA ASN A 148 -3.54 18.57 -15.20
C ASN A 148 -3.04 19.67 -14.24
N THR A 149 -3.60 19.79 -13.04
CA THR A 149 -3.22 20.87 -12.09
C THR A 149 -3.03 20.39 -10.66
N THR A 150 -3.74 19.35 -10.25
CA THR A 150 -3.57 18.79 -8.91
C THR A 150 -2.33 17.93 -8.85
N GLU A 151 -1.54 18.15 -7.80
CA GLU A 151 -0.47 17.28 -7.35
C GLU A 151 -0.64 17.12 -5.84
N LEU A 152 -0.65 15.88 -5.36
CA LEU A 152 -0.80 15.56 -3.94
C LEU A 152 0.45 14.84 -3.46
N VAL A 153 0.90 15.18 -2.26
CA VAL A 153 2.00 14.46 -1.61
C VAL A 153 1.40 13.53 -0.57
N ALA A 154 1.72 12.23 -0.65
CA ALA A 154 1.33 11.25 0.34
C ALA A 154 2.47 11.04 1.34
N THR A 155 2.22 11.37 2.61
CA THR A 155 3.18 11.14 3.71
C THR A 155 2.53 10.31 4.79
N GLY A 156 3.24 9.30 5.30
CA GLY A 156 2.79 8.51 6.43
C GLY A 156 3.48 8.98 7.72
N VAL A 157 2.75 8.98 8.83
CA VAL A 157 3.39 9.10 10.14
C VAL A 157 3.96 7.73 10.49
N ALA A 158 5.23 7.67 10.87
CA ALA A 158 5.80 6.44 11.40
C ALA A 158 5.07 6.11 12.70
N GLY A 159 4.41 4.94 12.76
CA GLY A 159 3.82 4.44 14.00
C GLY A 159 4.88 4.47 15.12
N THR A 160 4.50 4.93 16.31
CA THR A 160 5.44 4.99 17.43
C THR A 160 5.91 3.57 17.76
N PRO A 161 7.23 3.26 17.69
CA PRO A 161 7.69 1.91 17.98
C PRO A 161 7.30 1.52 19.41
N SER A 162 6.43 0.52 19.56
CA SER A 162 6.10 -0.05 20.87
C SER A 162 6.99 -1.26 21.14
N VAL A 163 7.81 -1.17 22.18
CA VAL A 163 8.64 -2.30 22.61
C VAL A 163 7.79 -3.21 23.51
N HIS A 164 7.50 -4.41 23.02
CA HIS A 164 6.89 -5.46 23.82
C HIS A 164 7.96 -6.47 24.26
N THR A 165 8.16 -6.61 25.58
CA THR A 165 9.06 -7.63 26.13
C THR A 165 8.27 -8.87 26.51
N ILE A 166 8.57 -9.99 25.85
CA ILE A 166 8.04 -11.31 26.25
C ILE A 166 9.07 -11.97 27.18
N THR A 167 8.71 -12.15 28.45
CA THR A 167 9.54 -12.88 29.43
C THR A 167 8.93 -14.25 29.72
N TYR A 168 9.73 -15.32 29.62
CA TYR A 168 9.34 -16.66 30.06
C TYR A 168 10.46 -17.28 30.88
N SER A 169 10.12 -18.23 31.75
CA SER A 169 11.08 -19.02 32.53
C SER A 169 10.84 -20.50 32.25
N ALA A 170 11.90 -21.20 31.84
CA ALA A 170 11.87 -22.64 31.59
C ALA A 170 12.83 -23.34 32.56
N LYS A 171 12.35 -24.39 33.23
CA LYS A 171 13.13 -25.21 34.16
C LYS A 171 13.24 -26.64 33.63
N GLY A 172 14.46 -27.09 33.37
CA GLY A 172 14.73 -28.49 33.09
C GLY A 172 14.47 -29.35 34.34
N VAL A 173 13.71 -30.44 34.17
CA VAL A 173 13.37 -31.39 35.26
C VAL A 173 14.26 -32.64 35.26
N SER A 174 15.08 -32.81 34.23
CA SER A 174 15.99 -33.94 34.05
C SER A 174 17.40 -33.45 33.79
N ARG A 175 18.39 -34.15 34.34
CA ARG A 175 19.80 -33.88 34.09
C ARG A 175 20.16 -34.22 32.64
N GLY A 176 20.90 -33.32 31.98
CA GLY A 176 21.33 -33.53 30.60
C GLY A 176 21.67 -32.23 29.88
N ASN A 177 22.13 -32.39 28.63
CA ASN A 177 22.22 -31.30 27.67
C ASN A 177 20.82 -30.96 27.16
N PHE A 178 20.56 -29.68 26.95
CA PHE A 178 19.30 -29.22 26.38
C PHE A 178 19.53 -28.10 25.37
N THR A 179 18.60 -28.00 24.43
CA THR A 179 18.43 -26.87 23.52
C THR A 179 17.03 -26.33 23.75
N ASN A 180 16.92 -25.03 24.01
CA ASN A 180 15.64 -24.35 23.94
C ASN A 180 15.60 -23.52 22.66
N THR A 181 14.43 -23.49 22.05
CA THR A 181 14.15 -22.72 20.84
C THR A 181 13.00 -21.77 21.14
N VAL A 182 13.23 -20.48 20.95
CA VAL A 182 12.16 -19.47 20.90
C VAL A 182 11.80 -19.25 19.46
N VAL A 183 10.52 -19.40 19.16
CA VAL A 183 9.94 -19.08 17.87
C VAL A 183 8.94 -17.96 18.10
N THR A 184 9.16 -16.81 17.48
CA THR A 184 8.21 -15.69 17.50
C THR A 184 7.68 -15.49 16.09
N THR A 185 6.36 -15.45 15.97
CA THR A 185 5.61 -15.23 14.74
C THR A 185 4.52 -14.21 15.01
N SER A 186 4.20 -13.39 14.02
CA SER A 186 3.01 -12.53 14.02
C SER A 186 2.46 -12.44 12.61
N ASP A 187 1.17 -12.19 12.51
CA ASP A 187 0.48 -11.68 11.34
C ASP A 187 0.82 -10.21 11.03
N ALA A 188 1.27 -9.44 12.03
CA ALA A 188 1.60 -8.02 11.94
C ALA A 188 3.09 -7.73 11.65
N PHE A 189 3.97 -8.73 11.59
CA PHE A 189 5.33 -8.57 11.06
C PHE A 189 5.72 -9.78 10.21
N GLU A 190 6.31 -9.53 9.05
CA GLU A 190 6.62 -10.58 8.09
C GLU A 190 7.82 -11.44 8.56
N GLY A 191 7.62 -12.75 8.70
CA GLY A 191 8.68 -13.74 8.94
C GLY A 191 8.67 -14.41 10.32
N THR A 192 9.58 -15.37 10.48
CA THR A 192 9.75 -16.16 11.71
C THR A 192 11.09 -15.80 12.36
N TYR A 193 11.04 -15.21 13.55
CA TYR A 193 12.27 -14.97 14.33
C TYR A 193 12.57 -16.18 15.21
N ILE A 194 13.75 -16.76 15.03
CA ILE A 194 14.19 -17.98 15.74
C ILE A 194 15.49 -17.70 16.49
N VAL A 195 15.48 -17.93 17.80
CA VAL A 195 16.69 -17.93 18.64
C VAL A 195 16.84 -19.27 19.31
N ASN A 196 17.99 -19.91 19.09
CA ASN A 196 18.39 -21.14 19.76
C ASN A 196 19.40 -20.82 20.85
N PHE A 197 19.20 -21.39 22.04
CA PHE A 197 20.21 -21.35 23.10
C PHE A 197 20.38 -22.71 23.74
N ASN A 198 21.64 -23.03 24.03
CA ASN A 198 22.07 -24.32 24.55
C ASN A 198 22.50 -24.20 26.01
N GLY A 199 22.27 -25.25 26.80
CA GLY A 199 22.70 -25.27 28.19
C GLY A 199 22.81 -26.68 28.76
N LYS A 200 23.19 -26.75 30.04
CA LYS A 200 23.31 -27.99 30.80
C LYS A 200 22.59 -27.86 32.14
N VAL A 201 21.62 -28.73 32.39
CA VAL A 201 20.96 -28.82 33.71
C VAL A 201 21.92 -29.52 34.67
N ARG A 202 22.22 -28.88 35.81
CA ARG A 202 23.08 -29.43 36.87
C ARG A 202 22.22 -30.12 37.93
#